data_AF-A0A830CE73-F1
#
_entry.id   AF-A0A830CE73-F1
#
_cell.length_a   1.000
_cell.length_b   1.000
_cell.length_c   1.000
_cell.angle_alpha   90.00
_cell.angle_beta   90.00
_cell.angle_gamma   90.00
#
_symmetry.space_group_name_H-M   'P 1'
#
loop_
_entity.id
_entity.type
_entity.pdbx_description
1 polymer ?
#
loop_
_entity_poly.entity_id
_entity_poly.type
_entity_poly.pdbx_seq_one_letter_code
_entity_poly.pdbx_strand_id
1 'polypeptide(L)'
;MDARIEGQYSPAGTLKAAIIFVRCLAMEPKYRPAMDEVVKALEQLQDNYSLKIEGADQHKYRQACADDDSSRRAASYPRPFATKCM
;
A
#
# COMPACT_ATOMS: atom_id res chain seq x y z
N MET A 1 12.51 9.54 -4.90
CA MET A 1 11.25 9.27 -4.15
C MET A 1 10.14 9.03 -5.16
N ASP A 2 9.23 8.10 -4.90
CA ASP A 2 8.06 7.88 -5.76
C ASP A 2 7.04 9.01 -5.54
N ALA A 3 6.72 9.76 -6.60
CA ALA A 3 5.80 10.89 -6.56
C ALA A 3 4.35 10.48 -6.19
N ARG A 4 4.00 9.20 -6.36
CA ARG A 4 2.66 8.68 -6.09
C ARG A 4 2.35 8.52 -4.60
N ILE A 5 3.36 8.58 -3.74
CA ILE A 5 3.24 8.46 -2.27
C ILE A 5 3.63 9.76 -1.55
N GLU A 6 3.97 10.80 -2.31
CA GLU A 6 4.31 12.10 -1.79
C GLU A 6 3.09 12.74 -1.10
N GLY A 7 3.31 13.35 0.07
CA GLY A 7 2.25 13.98 0.88
C GLY A 7 1.33 13.01 1.67
N GLN A 8 1.38 11.70 1.40
CA GLN A 8 0.50 10.71 2.05
C GLN A 8 1.06 10.15 3.36
N TYR A 9 2.33 10.40 3.65
CA TYR A 9 3.00 9.89 4.84
C TYR A 9 3.61 11.03 5.66
N SER A 10 3.49 10.93 6.98
CA SER A 10 4.17 11.85 7.89
C SER A 10 5.68 11.63 7.82
N PRO A 11 6.50 12.68 7.64
CA PRO A 11 7.96 12.54 7.54
C PRO A 11 8.55 11.85 8.78
N ALA A 12 8.00 12.09 9.96
CA ALA A 12 8.43 11.43 11.20
C ALA A 12 8.06 9.94 11.23
N GLY A 13 6.89 9.57 10.69
CA GLY A 13 6.45 8.17 10.59
C GLY A 13 7.29 7.39 9.58
N THR A 14 7.53 8.00 8.40
CA THR A 14 8.39 7.42 7.35
C THR A 14 9.81 7.21 7.85
N LEU A 15 10.38 8.18 8.58
CA LEU A 15 11.72 8.04 9.14
C LEU A 15 11.82 6.87 10.12
N LYS A 16 10.85 6.74 11.04
CA LYS A 16 10.82 5.63 12.00
C LYS A 16 10.68 4.28 11.29
N ALA A 17 9.80 4.18 10.29
CA ALA A 17 9.65 2.97 9.48
C ALA A 17 10.95 2.62 8.72
N ALA A 18 11.60 3.62 8.12
CA ALA A 18 12.87 3.43 7.41
C ALA A 18 13.96 2.86 8.32
N ILE A 19 14.06 3.32 9.57
CA ILE A 19 15.01 2.79 10.55
C ILE A 19 14.76 1.29 10.80
N ILE A 20 13.50 0.87 10.92
CA ILE A 20 13.13 -0.54 11.09
C ILE A 20 13.56 -1.35 9.85
N PHE A 21 13.23 -0.87 8.65
CA PHE A 21 13.59 -1.55 7.40
C PHE A 21 15.11 -1.69 7.22
N VAL A 22 15.89 -0.65 7.55
CA VAL A 22 17.37 -0.72 7.49
C VAL A 22 17.90 -1.82 8.40
N ARG A 23 17.34 -1.98 9.60
CA ARG A 23 17.73 -3.06 10.51
C ARG A 23 17.33 -4.44 9.98
N CYS A 24 16.13 -4.59 9.43
CA CYS A 24 15.67 -5.84 8.83
C CYS A 24 16.52 -6.27 7.62
N LEU A 25 17.00 -5.28 6.84
CA LEU A 25 17.85 -5.50 5.66
C LEU A 25 19.34 -5.57 5.98
N ALA A 26 19.74 -5.52 7.25
CA ALA A 26 21.14 -5.57 7.63
C ALA A 26 21.82 -6.83 7.07
N MET A 27 23.05 -6.67 6.55
CA MET A 27 23.85 -7.77 6.03
C MET A 27 24.12 -8.82 7.11
N GLU A 28 24.42 -8.37 8.33
CA GLU A 28 24.68 -9.27 9.45
C GLU A 28 23.38 -9.64 10.17
N PRO A 29 23.10 -10.94 10.37
CA PRO A 29 21.87 -11.40 11.02
C PRO A 29 21.68 -10.88 12.44
N LYS A 30 22.77 -10.63 13.17
CA LYS A 30 22.74 -10.15 14.57
C LYS A 30 22.09 -8.79 14.75
N TYR A 31 22.01 -7.99 13.68
CA TYR A 31 21.34 -6.68 13.70
C TYR A 31 19.89 -6.74 13.26
N ARG A 32 19.43 -7.90 12.76
CA ARG A 32 18.04 -8.07 12.37
C ARG A 32 17.20 -8.28 13.63
N PRO A 33 16.18 -7.44 13.85
CA PRO A 33 15.28 -7.58 14.99
C PRO A 33 14.46 -8.87 14.89
N ALA A 34 13.98 -9.36 16.03
CA ALA A 34 12.99 -10.44 16.05
C ALA A 34 11.66 -9.95 15.45
N MET A 35 10.88 -10.86 14.86
CA MET A 35 9.61 -10.47 14.24
C MET A 35 8.63 -9.82 15.23
N ASP A 36 8.63 -10.25 16.48
CA ASP A 36 7.80 -9.64 17.53
C ASP A 36 8.17 -8.16 17.76
N GLU A 37 9.46 -7.83 17.71
CA GLU A 37 9.94 -6.45 17.84
C GLU A 37 9.55 -5.61 16.62
N VAL A 38 9.62 -6.21 15.41
CA VAL A 38 9.19 -5.55 14.18
C VAL A 38 7.71 -5.23 14.23
N VAL A 39 6.87 -6.21 14.60
CA VAL A 39 5.41 -6.04 14.71
C VAL A 39 5.08 -4.95 15.73
N LYS A 40 5.65 -5.03 16.93
CA LYS A 40 5.44 -4.03 17.99
C LYS A 40 5.84 -2.63 17.53
N ALA A 41 6.97 -2.50 16.83
CA ALA A 41 7.42 -1.20 16.32
C ALA A 41 6.51 -0.65 15.21
N LEU A 42 5.93 -1.52 14.38
CA LEU A 42 4.99 -1.13 13.33
C LEU A 42 3.60 -0.77 13.89
N GLU A 43 3.10 -1.50 14.89
CA GLU A 43 1.85 -1.19 15.61
C GLU A 43 1.91 0.19 16.25
N GLN A 44 3.03 0.53 16.90
CA GLN A 44 3.24 1.87 17.44
C GLN A 44 3.17 2.95 16.35
N LEU A 45 3.64 2.69 15.14
CA LEU A 45 3.51 3.64 14.03
C LEU A 45 2.06 3.74 13.54
N GLN A 46 1.28 2.67 13.68
CA GLN A 46 -0.13 2.58 13.36
C GLN A 46 -1.05 3.36 14.25
N ASP A 47 -0.82 3.30 15.54
CA ASP A 47 -1.61 4.06 16.51
C ASP A 47 -1.43 5.58 16.31
N ASN A 48 -0.27 6.00 15.78
CA ASN A 48 0.02 7.41 15.48
C ASN A 48 -0.65 7.93 14.20
N TYR A 49 -1.05 7.06 13.25
CA TYR A 49 -1.73 7.49 12.02
C TYR A 49 -3.25 7.31 12.07
N SER A 50 -3.75 6.42 12.94
CA SER A 50 -5.18 6.06 13.01
C SER A 50 -6.06 7.20 13.54
N LEU A 51 -5.47 8.27 14.08
CA LEU A 51 -6.17 9.47 14.57
C LEU A 51 -6.31 10.57 13.50
N LYS A 52 -5.91 10.33 12.25
CA LYS A 52 -6.03 11.29 11.13
C LYS A 52 -6.84 10.73 9.95
N ILE A 53 -7.87 9.94 10.24
CA ILE A 53 -8.94 9.70 9.27
C ILE A 53 -10.09 10.64 9.61
N GLU A 54 -9.88 11.93 9.41
CA GLU A 54 -10.97 12.88 9.21
C GLU A 54 -10.67 13.72 7.97
N GLY A 55 -11.49 13.54 6.93
CA GLY A 55 -11.59 14.46 5.80
C GLY A 55 -10.72 14.17 4.59
N ALA A 56 -11.12 13.21 3.75
CA ALA A 56 -10.82 13.25 2.32
C ALA A 56 -12.00 12.67 1.54
N ASP A 57 -12.88 13.60 1.16
CA ASP A 57 -13.77 13.61 0.01
C ASP A 57 -14.49 12.33 -0.42
N GLN A 58 -15.80 12.35 -0.16
CA GLN A 58 -16.82 11.73 -0.98
C GLN A 58 -16.77 12.31 -2.41
N HIS A 59 -15.77 11.92 -3.21
CA HIS A 59 -15.84 12.12 -4.65
C HIS A 59 -16.85 11.13 -5.22
N LYS A 60 -18.08 11.62 -5.29
CA LYS A 60 -19.22 11.13 -6.07
C LYS A 60 -18.71 10.42 -7.33
N TYR A 61 -18.85 9.09 -7.37
CA TYR A 61 -18.87 8.34 -8.64
C TYR A 61 -20.21 8.63 -9.33
N ARG A 62 -20.46 9.89 -9.68
CA ARG A 62 -21.65 10.27 -10.42
C ARG A 62 -21.21 11.05 -11.63
N GLN A 63 -20.74 10.33 -12.64
CA GLN A 63 -20.76 10.83 -14.00
C GLN A 63 -20.99 9.68 -14.98
N ALA A 64 -22.19 9.70 -15.55
CA ALA A 64 -22.61 8.85 -16.64
C ALA A 64 -21.90 9.27 -17.94
N CYS A 65 -21.59 8.28 -18.78
CA CYS A 65 -21.37 8.48 -20.21
C CYS A 65 -22.27 7.45 -20.92
N ALA A 66 -23.11 7.98 -21.81
CA ALA A 66 -23.99 7.21 -22.67
C ALA A 66 -23.21 6.48 -23.77
N ASP A 67 -23.83 5.40 -24.27
CA ASP A 67 -23.71 4.71 -25.57
C ASP A 67 -22.31 4.43 -26.16
N ASP A 68 -21.97 3.15 -26.35
CA ASP A 68 -21.92 2.52 -27.69
C ASP A 68 -21.39 1.08 -27.58
N ASP A 69 -21.92 0.25 -28.47
CA ASP A 69 -21.61 -1.15 -28.70
C ASP A 69 -20.11 -1.40 -29.00
N SER A 70 -19.71 -2.68 -28.96
CA SER A 70 -18.44 -3.23 -29.46
C SER A 70 -17.22 -3.24 -28.52
N SER A 71 -17.04 -4.43 -27.94
CA SER A 71 -15.78 -5.20 -28.00
C SER A 71 -14.60 -4.75 -27.12
N ARG A 72 -14.35 -5.55 -26.07
CA ARG A 72 -13.04 -5.83 -25.42
C ARG A 72 -12.42 -4.71 -24.54
N ARG A 73 -12.83 -4.64 -23.27
CA ARG A 73 -11.95 -4.11 -22.20
C ARG A 73 -11.18 -5.25 -21.53
N ALA A 74 -10.00 -5.51 -22.07
CA ALA A 74 -8.99 -6.37 -21.47
C ALA A 74 -8.53 -5.75 -20.13
N ALA A 75 -8.41 -6.59 -19.11
CA ALA A 75 -7.66 -6.24 -17.90
C ALA A 75 -6.21 -5.89 -18.28
N SER A 76 -5.58 -4.98 -17.52
CA SER A 76 -4.17 -4.57 -17.71
C SER A 76 -3.16 -5.72 -17.56
N TYR A 77 -3.62 -6.88 -17.09
CA TYR A 77 -2.85 -8.10 -16.94
C TYR A 77 -3.64 -9.25 -17.58
N PRO A 78 -2.99 -10.09 -18.42
CA PRO A 78 -3.61 -11.29 -18.94
C PRO A 78 -4.08 -12.16 -17.77
N ARG A 79 -5.39 -12.37 -17.65
CA ARG A 79 -5.93 -13.40 -16.75
C ARG A 79 -5.75 -14.73 -17.49
N PRO A 80 -4.86 -15.64 -17.06
CA PRO A 80 -4.82 -16.96 -17.67
C PRO A 80 -6.20 -17.61 -17.45
N PHE A 81 -6.88 -17.91 -18.55
CA PHE A 81 -8.15 -18.62 -18.53
C PHE A 81 -7.89 -19.99 -17.93
N ALA A 82 -8.48 -20.28 -16.78
CA ALA A 82 -8.46 -21.60 -16.17
C ALA A 82 -8.90 -22.61 -17.23
N THR A 83 -7.97 -23.47 -17.64
CA THR A 83 -8.19 -24.53 -18.61
C THR A 83 -9.31 -25.45 -18.13
N LYS A 84 -10.33 -25.62 -18.97
CA LYS A 84 -11.49 -26.47 -18.78
C LYS A 84 -11.06 -27.90 -18.44
N CYS A 85 -11.48 -28.41 -17.28
CA CYS A 85 -11.34 -29.82 -16.93
C CYS A 85 -12.10 -30.67 -17.97
N MET A 86 -11.43 -31.65 -18.57
CA MET A 86 -12.06 -32.75 -19.31
C MET A 86 -12.42 -33.87 -18.36
#